data_AF-A0A924YNR9-F1
#
_entry.id   AF-A0A924YNR9-F1
#
_cell.length_a   1.000
_cell.length_b   1.000
_cell.length_c   1.000
_cell.angle_alpha   90.00
_cell.angle_beta   90.00
_cell.angle_gamma   90.00
#
_symmetry.space_group_name_H-M   'P 1'
#
loop_
_entity.id
_entity.type
_entity.pdbx_description
1 polymer ?
#
loop_
_entity_poly.entity_id
_entity_poly.type
_entity_poly.pdbx_seq_one_letter_code
_entity_poly.pdbx_strand_id
1 'polypeptide(L)'
;AHAMKGDRERCLEVGMDDYLPKPIRAKQIAEKLLAMFGASTGADAATPNIVVQEAPSTTLLDMEAALQGVDGERQLYAEVIQIFLDSVSDSLSKLDEAIRTNQPDVVQRQSHALKGELLALGATPVAELAWQLELNGKQCELTPARNTFARLASQIDSLREPFQAFVRENLA
;
A
#
# COMPACT_ATOMS: atom_id res chain seq x y z
N ALA A 1 -26.72 6.00 -36.10
CA ALA A 1 -27.37 6.24 -34.80
C ALA A 1 -27.43 4.92 -34.04
N HIS A 2 -27.02 4.93 -32.77
CA HIS A 2 -27.20 3.94 -31.68
C HIS A 2 -26.64 2.51 -31.89
N ALA A 3 -25.52 2.11 -31.28
CA ALA A 3 -25.18 1.94 -29.85
C ALA A 3 -25.48 0.53 -29.30
N MET A 4 -24.37 -0.14 -28.97
CA MET A 4 -24.14 -1.08 -27.85
C MET A 4 -24.89 -2.42 -27.82
N LYS A 5 -24.15 -3.44 -28.29
CA LYS A 5 -24.22 -4.86 -27.97
C LYS A 5 -22.76 -5.17 -27.54
N GLY A 6 -22.38 -5.49 -26.32
CA GLY A 6 -23.03 -6.15 -25.20
C GLY A 6 -21.88 -6.72 -24.37
N ASP A 7 -21.10 -5.85 -23.72
CA ASP A 7 -19.99 -6.19 -22.81
C ASP A 7 -20.52 -6.70 -21.47
N ARG A 8 -21.27 -7.81 -21.50
CA ARG A 8 -21.94 -8.31 -20.29
C ARG A 8 -21.90 -9.83 -20.11
N GLU A 9 -20.83 -10.50 -20.55
CA GLU A 9 -20.78 -11.97 -20.45
C GLU A 9 -19.44 -12.60 -20.05
N ARG A 10 -18.50 -11.91 -19.38
CA ARG A 10 -17.28 -12.60 -18.88
C ARG A 10 -16.69 -12.18 -17.53
N CYS A 11 -17.53 -11.74 -16.57
CA CYS A 11 -17.10 -11.57 -15.17
C CYS A 11 -17.90 -12.43 -14.16
N LEU A 12 -18.50 -13.53 -14.62
CA LEU A 12 -19.19 -14.50 -13.77
C LEU A 12 -18.67 -15.89 -14.11
N GLU A 13 -17.66 -16.33 -13.37
CA GLU A 13 -17.35 -17.73 -13.04
C GLU A 13 -15.88 -17.83 -12.61
N VAL A 14 -15.57 -17.47 -11.36
CA VAL A 14 -14.64 -18.29 -10.57
C VAL A 14 -15.06 -18.17 -9.10
N GLY A 15 -15.80 -19.17 -8.63
CA GLY A 15 -15.78 -19.50 -7.22
C GLY A 15 -14.36 -19.92 -6.87
N MET A 16 -13.71 -19.15 -6.02
CA MET A 16 -12.44 -19.51 -5.39
C MET A 16 -12.41 -18.91 -3.99
N ASP A 17 -12.11 -19.80 -3.04
CA ASP A 17 -12.12 -19.60 -1.60
C ASP A 17 -11.27 -18.41 -1.13
N ASP A 18 -11.69 -17.84 0.00
CA ASP A 18 -10.98 -16.83 0.79
C ASP A 18 -9.47 -17.08 0.83
N TYR A 19 -8.71 -16.31 0.05
CA TYR A 19 -7.25 -16.31 0.13
C TYR A 19 -6.79 -15.09 0.92
N LEU A 20 -6.35 -15.35 2.16
CA LEU A 20 -5.60 -14.43 3.01
C LEU A 20 -4.09 -14.56 2.68
N PRO A 21 -3.46 -13.60 1.96
CA PRO A 21 -2.01 -13.59 1.87
C PRO A 21 -1.40 -13.01 3.16
N LYS A 22 -0.57 -13.84 3.80
CA LYS A 22 0.35 -13.51 4.89
C LYS A 22 1.57 -12.69 4.37
N PRO A 23 2.32 -12.00 5.26
CA PRO A 23 2.26 -12.11 6.71
C PRO A 23 1.27 -11.11 7.33
N ILE A 24 0.30 -11.71 8.00
CA ILE A 24 -0.59 -11.07 8.95
C ILE A 24 0.26 -10.50 10.09
N ARG A 25 0.25 -9.17 10.26
CA ARG A 25 0.78 -8.51 11.46
C ARG A 25 -0.13 -8.87 12.63
N ALA A 26 0.33 -9.69 13.57
CA ALA A 26 -0.42 -10.17 14.72
C ALA A 26 -1.09 -9.04 15.55
N LYS A 27 -0.50 -7.84 15.53
CA LYS A 27 -1.00 -6.65 16.21
C LYS A 27 -2.31 -6.09 15.60
N GLN A 28 -2.44 -6.10 14.27
CA GLN A 28 -3.65 -5.60 13.60
C GLN A 28 -4.85 -6.55 13.76
N ILE A 29 -4.58 -7.86 13.92
CA ILE A 29 -5.62 -8.83 14.33
C ILE A 29 -6.03 -8.60 15.78
N ALA A 30 -5.09 -8.37 16.69
CA ALA A 30 -5.41 -8.12 18.10
C ALA A 30 -6.31 -6.87 18.27
N GLU A 31 -6.00 -5.78 17.58
CA GLU A 31 -6.78 -4.54 17.63
C GLU A 31 -8.19 -4.70 17.02
N LYS A 32 -8.30 -5.37 15.86
CA LYS A 32 -9.60 -5.61 15.22
C LYS A 32 -10.45 -6.66 15.96
N LEU A 33 -9.84 -7.66 16.59
CA LEU A 33 -10.56 -8.61 17.44
C LEU A 33 -11.03 -7.96 18.74
N LEU A 34 -10.24 -7.07 19.36
CA LEU A 34 -10.66 -6.32 20.54
C LEU A 34 -11.84 -5.39 20.24
N ALA A 35 -11.84 -4.75 19.07
CA ALA A 35 -12.92 -3.86 18.64
C ALA A 35 -14.19 -4.61 18.21
N MET A 36 -14.09 -5.83 17.68
CA MET A 36 -15.25 -6.63 17.23
C MET A 36 -15.86 -7.51 18.34
N PHE A 37 -15.08 -7.97 19.31
CA PHE A 37 -15.54 -8.87 20.37
C PHE A 37 -15.51 -8.26 21.78
N GLY A 38 -14.96 -7.06 21.94
CA GLY A 38 -14.86 -6.36 23.22
C GLY A 38 -16.05 -5.42 23.46
N ALA A 39 -17.22 -5.99 23.75
CA ALA A 39 -18.28 -5.24 24.42
C ALA A 39 -18.67 -5.95 25.72
N SER A 40 -18.44 -5.22 26.83
CA SER A 40 -19.07 -5.35 28.16
C SER A 40 -18.32 -6.15 29.22
N THR A 41 -17.54 -5.43 30.04
CA THR A 41 -17.69 -5.32 31.51
C THR A 41 -16.89 -4.07 31.92
N GLY A 42 -17.50 -2.98 32.35
CA GLY A 42 -17.94 -2.81 33.74
C GLY A 42 -16.94 -1.86 34.44
N ALA A 43 -17.45 -0.74 34.95
CA ALA A 43 -16.71 0.37 35.57
C ALA A 43 -15.73 -0.03 36.68
N ASP A 44 -14.57 0.65 36.79
CA ASP A 44 -14.31 1.63 37.86
C ASP A 44 -13.00 2.41 37.64
N ALA A 45 -12.90 3.54 38.33
CA ALA A 45 -11.95 4.64 38.23
C ALA A 45 -10.44 4.35 38.16
N ALA A 46 -9.74 5.10 37.29
CA ALA A 46 -8.57 5.91 37.65
C ALA A 46 -8.14 6.74 36.44
N THR A 47 -8.09 8.06 36.61
CA THR A 47 -7.59 9.03 35.63
C THR A 47 -6.14 8.74 35.27
N PRO A 48 -5.77 8.76 33.97
CA PRO A 48 -4.41 9.12 33.60
C PRO A 48 -4.42 10.36 32.69
N ASN A 49 -3.54 11.28 33.07
CA ASN A 49 -3.02 12.42 32.33
C ASN A 49 -3.30 12.38 30.82
N ILE A 50 -4.11 13.33 30.34
CA ILE A 50 -4.19 13.63 28.91
C ILE A 50 -2.90 14.36 28.55
N VAL A 51 -1.88 13.59 28.18
CA VAL A 51 -0.86 14.08 27.25
C VAL A 51 -1.63 14.32 25.96
N VAL A 52 -1.73 15.58 25.54
CA VAL A 52 -2.28 15.94 24.24
C VAL A 52 -1.38 15.28 23.20
N GLN A 53 -1.75 14.08 22.75
CA GLN A 53 -1.20 13.49 21.55
C GLN A 53 -1.50 14.48 20.44
N GLU A 54 -0.45 15.12 19.93
CA GLU A 54 -0.50 15.80 18.65
C GLU A 54 -1.21 14.88 17.67
N ALA A 55 -2.15 15.45 16.91
CA ALA A 55 -2.86 14.75 15.84
C ALA A 55 -1.87 13.88 15.06
N PRO A 56 -2.24 12.65 14.63
CA PRO A 56 -1.32 11.81 13.87
C PRO A 56 -0.87 12.62 12.67
N SER A 57 0.38 13.07 12.72
CA SER A 57 1.07 13.58 11.55
C SER A 57 0.93 12.46 10.55
N THR A 58 0.20 12.69 9.47
CA THR A 58 0.02 11.71 8.39
C THR A 58 1.34 11.68 7.61
N THR A 59 2.39 11.27 8.31
CA THR A 59 3.73 11.14 7.76
C THR A 59 3.62 10.10 6.67
N LEU A 60 3.98 10.49 5.45
CA LEU A 60 3.94 9.60 4.28
C LEU A 60 4.85 8.38 4.43
N LEU A 61 5.77 8.44 5.39
CA LEU A 61 6.84 7.49 5.59
C LEU A 61 7.14 7.28 7.07
N ASP A 62 7.05 6.03 7.51
CA ASP A 62 7.49 5.59 8.84
C ASP A 62 8.70 4.66 8.69
N MET A 63 9.88 5.27 8.51
CA MET A 63 11.13 4.52 8.35
C MET A 63 11.52 3.74 9.61
N GLU A 64 11.13 4.23 10.79
CA GLU A 64 11.49 3.58 12.06
C GLU A 64 10.74 2.26 12.22
N ALA A 65 9.42 2.24 11.92
CA ALA A 65 8.65 1.01 11.89
C ALA A 65 9.15 0.03 10.82
N ALA A 66 9.56 0.53 9.65
CA ALA A 66 10.14 -0.30 8.59
C ALA A 66 11.47 -0.94 9.00
N LEU A 67 12.33 -0.16 9.66
CA LEU A 67 13.63 -0.60 10.15
C LEU A 67 13.49 -1.68 11.25
N GLN A 68 12.48 -1.58 12.12
CA GLN A 68 12.15 -2.64 13.07
C GLN A 68 11.73 -3.95 12.38
N GLY A 69 11.16 -3.86 11.17
CA GLY A 69 10.81 -5.03 10.36
C GLY A 69 12.01 -5.81 9.82
N VAL A 70 13.20 -5.21 9.83
CA VAL A 70 14.48 -5.84 9.45
C VAL A 70 15.44 -5.92 10.64
N ASP A 71 14.90 -6.13 11.85
CA ASP A 71 15.65 -6.29 13.10
C ASP A 71 16.63 -5.13 13.43
N GLY A 72 16.37 -3.93 12.91
CA GLY A 72 17.22 -2.76 13.13
C GLY A 72 18.43 -2.67 12.20
N GLU A 73 18.59 -3.58 11.24
CA GLU A 73 19.72 -3.60 10.32
C GLU A 73 19.62 -2.49 9.27
N ARG A 74 20.18 -1.32 9.59
CA ARG A 74 20.14 -0.12 8.73
C ARG A 74 20.77 -0.33 7.35
N GLN A 75 21.83 -1.11 7.28
CA GLN A 75 22.51 -1.42 6.02
C GLN A 75 21.60 -2.27 5.12
N LEU A 76 21.00 -3.34 5.66
CA LEU A 76 20.03 -4.17 4.95
C LEU A 76 18.81 -3.35 4.51
N TYR A 77 18.29 -2.47 5.38
CA TYR A 77 17.20 -1.58 5.02
C TYR A 77 17.57 -0.65 3.84
N ALA A 78 18.79 -0.10 3.87
CA ALA A 78 19.29 0.73 2.77
C ALA A 78 19.44 -0.05 1.46
N GLU A 79 19.88 -1.31 1.50
CA GLU A 79 19.91 -2.18 0.31
C GLU A 79 18.51 -2.41 -0.27
N VAL A 80 17.52 -2.67 0.58
CA VAL A 80 16.12 -2.83 0.14
C VAL A 80 15.58 -1.53 -0.48
N ILE A 81 15.87 -0.38 0.13
CA ILE A 81 15.51 0.92 -0.45
C ILE A 81 16.18 1.12 -1.81
N GLN A 82 17.46 0.78 -1.95
CA GLN A 82 18.19 0.93 -3.20
C GLN A 82 17.57 0.07 -4.31
N ILE A 83 17.25 -1.20 -4.02
CA ILE A 83 16.56 -2.10 -4.95
C ILE A 83 15.23 -1.51 -5.42
N PHE A 84 14.45 -0.93 -4.49
CA PHE A 84 13.19 -0.26 -4.82
C PHE A 84 13.40 0.96 -5.71
N LEU A 85 14.37 1.83 -5.40
CA LEU A 85 14.65 3.03 -6.19
C LEU A 85 15.07 2.71 -7.63
N ASP A 86 15.73 1.57 -7.83
CA ASP A 86 16.18 1.08 -9.13
C ASP A 86 15.02 0.47 -9.95
N SER A 87 14.04 -0.17 -9.29
CA SER A 87 12.92 -0.84 -9.97
C SER A 87 11.68 0.03 -10.15
N VAL A 88 11.42 1.00 -9.27
CA VAL A 88 10.13 1.70 -9.18
C VAL A 88 9.76 2.47 -10.45
N SER A 89 10.74 3.04 -11.16
CA SER A 89 10.48 3.77 -12.41
C SER A 89 10.01 2.87 -13.55
N ASP A 90 10.52 1.64 -13.64
CA ASP A 90 10.06 0.64 -14.61
C ASP A 90 8.66 0.13 -14.22
N SER A 91 8.44 -0.14 -12.93
CA SER A 91 7.13 -0.54 -12.40
C SER A 91 6.04 0.51 -12.70
N LEU A 92 6.32 1.80 -12.48
CA LEU A 92 5.39 2.90 -12.80
C LEU A 92 5.12 3.01 -14.30
N SER A 93 6.14 2.82 -15.14
CA SER A 93 6.00 2.87 -16.60
C SER A 93 5.10 1.74 -17.12
N LYS A 94 5.31 0.52 -16.62
CA LYS A 94 4.45 -0.64 -16.93
C LYS A 94 3.01 -0.44 -16.48
N LEU A 95 2.81 0.24 -15.35
CA LEU A 95 1.49 0.51 -14.81
C LEU A 95 0.75 1.59 -15.62
N ASP A 96 1.43 2.66 -16.06
CA ASP A 96 0.87 3.64 -17.01
C ASP A 96 0.46 2.99 -18.33
N GLU A 97 1.35 2.17 -18.90
CA GLU A 97 1.08 1.44 -20.14
C GLU A 97 -0.15 0.53 -19.99
N ALA A 98 -0.22 -0.24 -18.90
CA ALA A 98 -1.35 -1.12 -18.62
C ALA A 98 -2.68 -0.36 -18.49
N ILE A 99 -2.68 0.82 -17.85
CA ILE A 99 -3.87 1.68 -17.77
C ILE A 99 -4.26 2.18 -19.16
N ARG A 100 -3.29 2.65 -19.96
CA ARG A 100 -3.54 3.19 -21.31
C ARG A 100 -4.01 2.14 -22.32
N THR A 101 -3.51 0.92 -22.20
CA THR A 101 -3.81 -0.20 -23.10
C THR A 101 -4.97 -1.07 -22.60
N ASN A 102 -5.64 -0.65 -21.53
CA ASN A 102 -6.81 -1.29 -20.96
C ASN A 102 -6.56 -2.74 -20.50
N GLN A 103 -5.48 -2.97 -19.75
CA GLN A 103 -5.06 -4.28 -19.23
C GLN A 103 -5.29 -4.40 -17.70
N PRO A 104 -6.52 -4.66 -17.24
CA PRO A 104 -6.88 -4.66 -15.82
C PRO A 104 -6.10 -5.70 -15.00
N ASP A 105 -5.83 -6.88 -15.54
CA ASP A 105 -5.05 -7.93 -14.86
C ASP A 105 -3.60 -7.52 -14.59
N VAL A 106 -3.03 -6.68 -15.46
CA VAL A 106 -1.68 -6.14 -15.30
C VAL A 106 -1.70 -5.03 -14.25
N VAL A 107 -2.68 -4.13 -14.32
CA VAL A 107 -2.86 -3.08 -13.30
C VAL A 107 -3.01 -3.70 -11.92
N GLN A 108 -3.84 -4.73 -11.76
CA GLN A 108 -4.03 -5.42 -10.49
C GLN A 108 -2.70 -6.00 -9.95
N ARG A 109 -2.02 -6.82 -10.76
CA ARG A 109 -0.79 -7.52 -10.32
C ARG A 109 0.35 -6.55 -10.01
N GLN A 110 0.56 -5.54 -10.86
CA GLN A 110 1.63 -4.55 -10.64
C GLN A 110 1.35 -3.69 -9.41
N SER A 111 0.10 -3.29 -9.21
CA SER A 111 -0.31 -2.55 -8.02
C SER A 111 -0.14 -3.37 -6.73
N HIS A 112 -0.44 -4.68 -6.79
CA HIS A 112 -0.25 -5.58 -5.66
C HIS A 112 1.22 -5.71 -5.25
N ALA A 113 2.12 -5.87 -6.23
CA ALA A 113 3.56 -5.94 -5.97
C ALA A 113 4.07 -4.63 -5.36
N LEU A 114 3.74 -3.49 -5.98
CA LEU A 114 4.14 -2.17 -5.53
C LEU A 114 3.61 -1.83 -4.13
N LYS A 115 2.39 -2.27 -3.80
CA LYS A 115 1.84 -2.16 -2.44
C LYS A 115 2.73 -2.88 -1.42
N GLY A 116 3.18 -4.09 -1.73
CA GLY A 116 4.05 -4.87 -0.85
C GLY A 116 5.37 -4.17 -0.58
N GLU A 117 6.00 -3.65 -1.62
CA GLU A 117 7.24 -2.87 -1.55
C GLU A 117 7.06 -1.62 -0.66
N LEU A 118 6.01 -0.83 -0.92
CA LEU A 118 5.72 0.38 -0.14
C LEU A 118 5.45 0.07 1.35
N LEU A 119 4.77 -1.04 1.66
CA LEU A 119 4.54 -1.47 3.04
C LEU A 119 5.82 -1.94 3.73
N ALA A 120 6.72 -2.59 3.01
CA ALA A 120 8.02 -3.00 3.53
C ALA A 120 8.91 -1.79 3.86
N LEU A 121 8.77 -0.70 3.09
CA LEU A 121 9.49 0.56 3.27
C LEU A 121 8.80 1.53 4.24
N GLY A 122 7.70 1.14 4.88
CA GLY A 122 6.97 2.00 5.82
C GLY A 122 6.16 3.13 5.16
N ALA A 123 6.02 3.13 3.84
CA ALA A 123 5.25 4.11 3.07
C ALA A 123 3.74 3.77 3.04
N THR A 124 3.14 3.55 4.21
CA THR A 124 1.76 3.03 4.34
C THR A 124 0.71 3.88 3.61
N PRO A 125 0.72 5.24 3.69
CA PRO A 125 -0.25 6.06 2.97
C PRO A 125 -0.12 5.95 1.44
N VAL A 126 1.08 5.68 0.93
CA VAL A 126 1.33 5.50 -0.51
C VAL A 126 0.93 4.10 -0.95
N ALA A 127 1.15 3.09 -0.09
CA ALA A 127 0.69 1.72 -0.33
C ALA A 127 -0.84 1.62 -0.46
N GLU A 128 -1.58 2.48 0.24
CA GLU A 128 -3.04 2.60 0.13
C GLU A 128 -3.48 3.02 -1.29
N LEU A 129 -2.74 3.93 -1.94
CA LEU A 129 -3.01 4.32 -3.33
C LEU A 129 -2.73 3.15 -4.30
N ALA A 130 -1.68 2.38 -4.04
CA ALA A 130 -1.42 1.15 -4.80
C ALA A 130 -2.54 0.13 -4.58
N TRP A 131 -3.05 -0.03 -3.37
CA TRP A 131 -4.21 -0.89 -3.11
C TRP A 131 -5.48 -0.43 -3.84
N GLN A 132 -5.73 0.88 -3.91
CA GLN A 132 -6.85 1.42 -4.70
C GLN A 132 -6.70 1.09 -6.20
N LEU A 133 -5.49 1.14 -6.76
CA LEU A 133 -5.24 0.71 -8.14
C LEU A 133 -5.42 -0.80 -8.32
N GLU A 134 -5.01 -1.61 -7.34
CA GLU A 134 -5.25 -3.05 -7.33
C GLU A 134 -6.75 -3.36 -7.39
N LEU A 135 -7.56 -2.64 -6.61
CA LEU A 135 -9.02 -2.79 -6.60
C LEU A 135 -9.65 -2.35 -7.92
N ASN A 136 -9.21 -1.22 -8.47
CA ASN A 136 -9.66 -0.74 -9.78
C ASN A 136 -9.37 -1.76 -10.90
N GLY A 137 -8.18 -2.38 -10.87
CA GLY A 137 -7.83 -3.48 -11.77
C GLY A 137 -8.77 -4.68 -11.58
N LYS A 138 -9.01 -5.11 -10.34
CA LYS A 138 -9.91 -6.23 -10.01
C LYS A 138 -11.36 -5.99 -10.46
N GLN A 139 -11.82 -4.74 -10.43
CA GLN A 139 -13.17 -4.34 -10.83
C GLN A 139 -13.28 -3.98 -12.33
N CYS A 140 -12.18 -4.00 -13.07
CA CYS A 140 -12.08 -3.53 -14.46
C CYS A 140 -12.47 -2.04 -14.64
N GLU A 141 -12.26 -1.21 -13.62
CA GLU A 141 -12.57 0.22 -13.63
C GLU A 141 -11.31 1.08 -13.85
N LEU A 142 -10.88 1.26 -15.11
CA LEU A 142 -9.61 1.94 -15.40
C LEU A 142 -9.69 3.47 -15.53
N THR A 143 -10.90 4.02 -15.69
CA THR A 143 -11.13 5.47 -15.67
C THR A 143 -10.73 6.11 -14.34
N PRO A 144 -11.20 5.64 -13.17
CA PRO A 144 -10.73 6.15 -11.88
C PRO A 144 -9.26 5.77 -11.62
N ALA A 145 -8.79 4.63 -12.15
CA ALA A 145 -7.39 4.20 -11.99
C ALA A 145 -6.39 5.25 -12.48
N ARG A 146 -6.68 5.96 -13.57
CA ARG A 146 -5.77 6.99 -14.09
C ARG A 146 -5.53 8.15 -13.11
N ASN A 147 -6.57 8.57 -12.38
CA ASN A 147 -6.42 9.63 -11.36
C ASN A 147 -5.64 9.12 -10.15
N THR A 148 -5.95 7.92 -9.67
CA THR A 148 -5.23 7.29 -8.56
C THR A 148 -3.75 7.06 -8.91
N PHE A 149 -3.46 6.66 -10.14
CA PHE A 149 -2.09 6.49 -10.63
C PHE A 149 -1.29 7.80 -10.60
N ALA A 150 -1.88 8.90 -11.09
CA ALA A 150 -1.20 10.21 -11.04
C ALA A 150 -0.85 10.64 -9.61
N ARG A 151 -1.75 10.37 -8.65
CA ARG A 151 -1.51 10.62 -7.23
C ARG A 151 -0.41 9.71 -6.66
N LEU A 152 -0.43 8.42 -7.02
CA LEU A 152 0.58 7.44 -6.60
C LEU A 152 1.97 7.83 -7.09
N ALA A 153 2.10 8.17 -8.39
CA ALA A 153 3.37 8.56 -8.99
C ALA A 153 3.95 9.81 -8.29
N SER A 154 3.12 10.85 -8.07
CA SER A 154 3.55 12.07 -7.37
C SER A 154 3.99 11.80 -5.92
N GLN A 155 3.34 10.88 -5.22
CA GLN A 155 3.70 10.50 -3.86
C GLN A 155 5.02 9.72 -3.83
N ILE A 156 5.23 8.79 -4.76
CA ILE A 156 6.48 8.04 -4.90
C ILE A 156 7.65 8.98 -5.22
N ASP A 157 7.46 9.95 -6.10
CA ASP A 157 8.48 10.96 -6.40
C ASP A 157 8.87 11.77 -5.15
N SER A 158 7.90 12.07 -4.28
CA SER A 158 8.15 12.76 -3.01
C SER A 158 8.92 11.90 -1.99
N LEU A 159 8.87 10.57 -2.10
CA LEU A 159 9.63 9.65 -1.25
C LEU A 159 11.06 9.41 -1.75
N ARG A 160 11.35 9.79 -3.00
CA ARG A 160 12.64 9.49 -3.65
C ARG A 160 13.82 10.16 -2.94
N GLU A 161 13.67 11.42 -2.53
CA GLU A 161 14.73 12.16 -1.84
C GLU A 161 15.01 11.60 -0.42
N PRO A 162 14.01 11.39 0.45
CA PRO A 162 14.24 10.78 1.76
C PRO A 162 14.92 9.41 1.69
N PHE A 163 14.52 8.58 0.73
CA PHE A 163 15.14 7.28 0.48
C PHE A 163 16.60 7.40 0.02
N GLN A 164 16.90 8.30 -0.91
CA GLN A 164 18.27 8.55 -1.35
C GLN A 164 19.16 9.15 -0.26
N ALA A 165 18.60 10.00 0.63
CA ALA A 165 19.32 10.50 1.80
C ALA A 165 19.71 9.34 2.73
N PHE A 166 18.74 8.49 3.10
CA PHE A 166 18.98 7.34 3.96
C PHE A 166 20.01 6.37 3.38
N VAL A 167 19.93 6.06 2.08
CA VAL A 167 20.89 5.18 1.41
C VAL A 167 22.31 5.75 1.46
N ARG A 168 22.48 7.05 1.16
CA ARG A 168 23.81 7.71 1.23
C ARG A 168 24.42 7.68 2.62
N GLU A 169 23.61 7.72 3.67
CA GLU A 169 24.08 7.69 5.06
C GLU A 169 24.50 6.28 5.53
N ASN A 170 24.01 5.21 4.89
CA ASN A 170 24.14 3.84 5.41
C ASN A 170 24.85 2.86 4.45
N LEU A 171 25.08 3.23 3.18
CA LEU A 171 25.85 2.44 2.19
C LEU A 171 27.16 3.11 1.72
N ALA A 172 27.52 4.27 2.29
CA ALA A 172 28.79 4.95 2.02
C ALA A 172 29.94 4.41 2.88
#